data_AF-A0A7Y4VWN0-F1
#
_entry.id   AF-A0A7Y4VWN0-F1
#
_cell.length_a   1.000
_cell.length_b   1.000
_cell.length_c   1.000
_cell.angle_alpha   90.00
_cell.angle_beta   90.00
_cell.angle_gamma   90.00
#
_symmetry.space_group_name_H-M   'P 1'
#
loop_
_entity.id
_entity.type
_entity.pdbx_description
1 polymer ?
#
loop_
_entity_poly.entity_id
_entity_poly.type
_entity_poly.pdbx_seq_one_letter_code
_entity_poly.pdbx_strand_id
1 'polypeptide(L)'
;MSRAEEEVSAEAEEEVEAAEPSSRGGTFAAGLAVGALLGAAVALLFAPAPGQVTRKRLRRGLEDAREYAEDEFGDLQRRARKEIRRRMR
;
A
#
# COMPACT_ATOMS: atom_id res chain seq x y z
N MET A 1 2.25 -17.48 28.23
CA MET A 1 1.85 -16.49 27.22
C MET A 1 2.98 -15.47 27.09
N SER A 2 3.20 -14.92 25.89
CA SER A 2 4.14 -13.82 25.55
C SER A 2 5.61 -14.13 25.18
N ARG A 3 5.88 -15.10 24.29
CA ARG A 3 7.18 -15.16 23.55
C ARG A 3 7.04 -14.96 22.04
N ALA A 4 5.82 -15.09 21.51
CA ALA A 4 5.53 -14.89 20.09
C ALA A 4 5.31 -13.42 19.69
N GLU A 5 5.44 -12.47 20.62
CA GLU A 5 5.29 -11.03 20.35
C GLU A 5 6.63 -10.33 20.12
N GLU A 6 7.76 -10.99 20.45
CA GLU A 6 9.11 -10.41 20.34
C GLU A 6 9.70 -10.56 18.93
N GLU A 7 9.30 -11.59 18.16
CA GLU A 7 9.85 -11.86 16.83
C GLU A 7 9.15 -11.07 15.71
N VAL A 8 7.88 -10.68 15.91
CA VAL A 8 7.09 -9.89 14.94
C VAL A 8 7.55 -8.42 14.89
N SER A 9 8.22 -7.95 15.94
CA SER A 9 8.71 -6.58 16.01
C SER A 9 10.03 -6.38 15.27
N ALA A 10 10.86 -7.42 15.13
CA ALA A 10 12.22 -7.30 14.57
C ALA A 10 12.28 -7.19 13.04
N GLU A 11 11.29 -7.73 12.31
CA GLU A 11 11.28 -7.64 10.83
C GLU A 11 10.63 -6.35 10.31
N ALA A 12 9.86 -5.63 11.15
CA ALA A 12 9.22 -4.37 10.77
C ALA A 12 10.14 -3.14 10.94
N GLU A 13 11.30 -3.31 11.58
CA GLU A 13 12.23 -2.21 11.87
C GLU A 13 13.28 -1.97 10.77
N GLU A 14 13.46 -2.88 9.80
CA GLU A 14 14.54 -2.76 8.80
C GLU A 14 14.21 -1.85 7.60
N GLU A 15 12.93 -1.57 7.30
CA GLU A 15 12.56 -0.67 6.18
C GLU A 15 12.30 0.79 6.59
N VAL A 16 12.35 1.13 7.88
CA VAL A 16 12.01 2.47 8.37
C VAL A 16 13.24 3.37 8.49
N GLU A 17 14.12 3.33 7.49
CA GLU A 17 15.20 4.30 7.34
C GLU A 17 15.05 5.04 6.00
N ALA A 18 14.32 6.16 6.02
CA ALA A 18 14.59 7.37 5.20
C ALA A 18 13.38 8.32 5.18
N ALA A 19 13.09 8.99 6.29
CA ALA A 19 12.33 10.25 6.22
C ALA A 19 12.63 11.12 7.44
N GLU A 20 13.84 11.66 7.52
CA GLU A 20 14.19 12.78 8.42
C GLU A 20 13.16 13.91 8.25
N PRO A 21 12.21 14.13 9.19
CA PRO A 21 11.06 14.99 8.94
C PRO A 21 11.36 16.40 9.44
N SER A 22 12.19 17.14 8.68
CA SER A 22 12.37 18.58 8.91
C SER A 22 11.23 19.44 8.34
N SER A 23 10.18 18.82 7.76
CA SER A 23 9.02 19.51 7.20
C SER A 23 7.71 18.77 7.43
N ARG A 24 6.59 19.50 7.45
CA ARG A 24 5.23 18.96 7.61
C ARG A 24 4.87 17.89 6.57
N GLY A 25 5.55 17.87 5.42
CA GLY A 25 5.42 16.82 4.41
C GLY A 25 6.09 15.50 4.80
N GLY A 26 7.22 15.57 5.52
CA GLY A 26 7.94 14.38 6.00
C GLY A 26 7.13 13.56 6.99
N THR A 27 6.43 14.21 7.93
CA THR A 27 5.55 13.52 8.89
C THR A 27 4.37 12.83 8.20
N PHE A 28 3.78 13.44 7.16
CA PHE A 28 2.69 12.82 6.40
C PHE A 28 3.16 11.60 5.60
N ALA A 29 4.33 11.70 4.96
CA ALA A 29 4.92 10.60 4.20
C ALA A 29 5.27 9.40 5.11
N ALA A 30 5.85 9.67 6.29
CA ALA A 30 6.14 8.64 7.27
C ALA A 30 4.86 7.94 7.78
N GLY A 31 3.80 8.71 8.07
CA GLY A 31 2.51 8.14 8.45
C GLY A 31 1.84 7.30 7.36
N LEU A 32 1.96 7.72 6.09
CA LEU A 32 1.46 6.97 4.95
C LEU A 32 2.21 5.65 4.76
N ALA A 33 3.54 5.65 4.91
CA ALA A 33 4.37 4.45 4.80
C ALA A 33 3.98 3.40 5.85
N VAL A 34 3.89 3.81 7.12
CA VAL A 34 3.45 2.93 8.21
C VAL A 34 2.01 2.42 7.98
N GLY A 35 1.10 3.30 7.54
CA GLY A 35 -0.27 2.91 7.23
C GLY A 35 -0.39 1.94 6.07
N ALA A 36 0.45 2.08 5.04
CA ALA A 36 0.50 1.18 3.90
C ALA A 36 1.01 -0.22 4.29
N LEU A 37 2.06 -0.29 5.10
CA LEU A 37 2.60 -1.57 5.60
C LEU A 37 1.57 -2.32 6.45
N LEU A 38 0.94 -1.65 7.41
CA LEU A 38 -0.11 -2.24 8.24
C LEU A 38 -1.33 -2.64 7.39
N GLY A 39 -1.74 -1.79 6.45
CA GLY A 39 -2.83 -2.08 5.53
C GLY A 39 -2.54 -3.29 4.64
N ALA A 40 -1.32 -3.42 4.14
CA ALA A 40 -0.88 -4.55 3.32
C ALA A 40 -0.80 -5.85 4.12
N ALA A 41 -0.26 -5.81 5.35
CA ALA A 41 -0.22 -6.97 6.23
C ALA A 41 -1.63 -7.50 6.53
N VAL A 42 -2.57 -6.60 6.86
CA VAL A 42 -3.98 -6.95 7.08
C VAL A 42 -4.63 -7.47 5.80
N ALA A 43 -4.41 -6.80 4.66
CA ALA A 43 -4.98 -7.22 3.38
C ALA A 43 -4.50 -8.62 2.96
N LEU A 44 -3.22 -8.93 3.13
CA LEU A 44 -2.65 -10.22 2.78
C LEU A 44 -3.12 -11.34 3.73
N LEU A 45 -3.29 -11.03 5.01
CA LEU A 45 -3.85 -11.94 6.00
C LEU A 45 -5.32 -12.27 5.70
N PHE A 46 -6.11 -11.26 5.29
CA PHE A 46 -7.55 -11.41 5.08
C PHE A 46 -7.93 -11.88 3.68
N ALA A 47 -7.09 -11.61 2.69
CA ALA A 47 -7.24 -12.07 1.31
C ALA A 47 -6.03 -12.94 0.91
N PRO A 48 -5.93 -14.17 1.45
CA PRO A 48 -4.89 -15.11 1.03
C PRO A 48 -5.15 -15.57 -0.42
N ALA A 49 -4.09 -15.62 -1.23
CA ALA A 49 -4.18 -16.03 -2.63
C ALA A 49 -4.82 -17.42 -2.81
N PRO A 50 -5.81 -17.61 -3.71
CA PRO A 50 -6.58 -18.84 -3.76
C PRO A 50 -5.92 -19.95 -4.59
N GLY A 51 -6.08 -21.18 -4.10
CA GLY A 51 -5.53 -22.41 -4.63
C GLY A 51 -5.93 -22.76 -6.07
N GLN A 52 -4.95 -23.35 -6.76
CA GLN A 52 -4.82 -23.97 -8.09
C GLN A 52 -6.04 -24.12 -9.05
N VAL A 53 -7.29 -24.28 -8.61
CA VAL A 53 -8.46 -24.40 -9.50
C VAL A 53 -9.13 -23.03 -9.75
N THR A 54 -9.03 -22.10 -8.79
CA THR A 54 -9.53 -20.71 -8.87
C THR A 54 -8.62 -19.82 -9.72
N ARG A 55 -7.34 -20.20 -9.90
CA ARG A 55 -6.30 -19.47 -10.65
C ARG A 55 -6.65 -19.17 -12.12
N LYS A 56 -7.43 -20.02 -12.81
CA LYS A 56 -7.81 -19.78 -14.22
C LYS A 56 -8.96 -18.78 -14.38
N ARG A 57 -9.92 -18.78 -13.46
CA ARG A 57 -11.10 -17.89 -13.50
C ARG A 57 -10.80 -16.54 -12.87
N LEU A 58 -10.07 -16.54 -11.76
CA LEU A 58 -9.66 -15.33 -11.07
C LEU A 58 -8.68 -14.50 -11.89
N ARG A 59 -7.81 -15.11 -12.70
CA ARG A 59 -6.88 -14.36 -13.55
C ARG A 59 -7.60 -13.46 -14.57
N ARG A 60 -8.68 -13.95 -15.18
CA ARG A 60 -9.51 -13.14 -16.10
C ARG A 60 -10.24 -12.02 -15.37
N GLY A 61 -10.90 -12.34 -14.25
CA GLY A 61 -11.60 -11.32 -13.45
C GLY A 61 -10.66 -10.30 -12.81
N LEU A 62 -9.42 -10.68 -12.49
CA LEU A 62 -8.36 -9.78 -12.03
C LEU A 62 -7.80 -8.94 -13.17
N GLU A 63 -7.68 -9.47 -14.39
CA GLU A 63 -7.32 -8.70 -15.58
C GLU A 63 -8.34 -7.57 -15.79
N ASP A 64 -9.63 -7.90 -15.77
CA ASP A 64 -10.70 -6.92 -15.93
C ASP A 64 -10.75 -5.91 -14.76
N ALA A 65 -10.62 -6.38 -13.51
CA ALA A 65 -10.60 -5.51 -12.33
C ALA A 65 -9.35 -4.64 -12.28
N ARG A 66 -8.22 -5.13 -12.78
CA ARG A 66 -6.97 -4.38 -12.91
C ARG A 66 -7.09 -3.33 -14.00
N GLU A 67 -7.66 -3.66 -15.16
CA GLU A 67 -7.90 -2.71 -16.24
C GLU A 67 -8.83 -1.57 -15.78
N TYR A 68 -9.91 -1.90 -15.07
CA TYR A 68 -10.81 -0.91 -14.48
C TYR A 68 -10.14 -0.07 -13.39
N ALA A 69 -9.33 -0.71 -12.55
CA ALA A 69 -8.54 0.01 -11.55
C ALA A 69 -7.53 0.94 -12.22
N GLU A 70 -6.82 0.50 -13.24
CA GLU A 70 -5.83 1.30 -13.98
C GLU A 70 -6.45 2.55 -14.61
N ASP A 71 -7.65 2.43 -15.18
CA ASP A 71 -8.38 3.57 -15.74
C ASP A 71 -8.78 4.60 -14.65
N GLU A 72 -9.37 4.13 -13.55
CA GLU A 72 -9.85 4.99 -12.46
C GLU A 72 -8.67 5.61 -11.68
N PHE A 73 -7.62 4.83 -11.43
CA PHE A 73 -6.36 5.32 -10.85
C PHE A 73 -5.69 6.34 -11.78
N GLY A 74 -5.79 6.18 -13.09
CA GLY A 74 -5.33 7.14 -14.08
C GLY A 74 -6.00 8.51 -13.90
N ASP A 75 -7.30 8.53 -13.67
CA ASP A 75 -8.06 9.77 -13.43
C ASP A 75 -7.77 10.40 -12.07
N LEU A 76 -7.67 9.58 -11.02
CA LEU A 76 -7.23 10.01 -9.70
C LEU A 76 -5.82 10.62 -9.74
N GLN A 77 -4.88 10.00 -10.44
CA GLN A 77 -3.52 10.50 -10.59
C GLN A 77 -3.48 11.80 -11.40
N ARG A 78 -4.29 11.92 -12.46
CA ARG A 78 -4.44 13.17 -13.24
C ARG A 78 -4.93 14.32 -12.36
N ARG A 79 -5.93 14.08 -11.51
CA ARG A 79 -6.47 15.07 -10.56
C ARG A 79 -5.46 15.42 -9.47
N ALA A 80 -4.85 14.41 -8.85
CA ALA A 80 -3.82 14.60 -7.83
C ALA A 80 -2.65 15.42 -8.38
N ARG A 81 -2.14 15.09 -9.58
CA ARG A 81 -1.08 15.88 -10.24
C ARG A 81 -1.50 17.31 -10.56
N LYS A 82 -2.75 17.54 -10.98
CA LYS A 82 -3.27 18.89 -11.28
C LYS A 82 -3.35 19.75 -10.02
N GLU A 83 -3.75 19.15 -8.90
CA GLU A 83 -3.87 19.83 -7.60
C GLU A 83 -2.49 20.09 -6.97
N ILE A 84 -1.59 19.11 -7.00
CA ILE A 84 -0.20 19.26 -6.53
C ILE A 84 0.52 20.35 -7.33
N ARG A 85 0.33 20.38 -8.67
CA ARG A 85 0.91 21.40 -9.54
C ARG A 85 0.36 22.80 -9.27
N ARG A 86 -0.90 22.93 -8.84
CA ARG A 86 -1.49 24.20 -8.43
C ARG A 86 -0.90 24.72 -7.12
N ARG A 87 -0.55 23.83 -6.20
CA ARG A 87 0.01 24.19 -4.89
C ARG A 87 1.50 24.55 -4.94
N MET A 88 2.19 24.19 -6.02
CA MET A 88 3.61 24.47 -6.27
C MET A 88 3.85 25.72 -7.15
N ARG A 89 2.82 26.53 -7.43
CA ARG A 89 2.94 27.84 -8.09
C ARG A 89 2.61 28.96 -7.12
#